data_AF-X1UY70-F1
#
_entry.id   AF-X1UY70-F1
#
_cell.length_a   1.000
_cell.length_b   1.000
_cell.length_c   1.000
_cell.angle_alpha   90.00
_cell.angle_beta   90.00
_cell.angle_gamma   90.00
#
_symmetry.space_group_name_H-M   'P 1'
#
loop_
_entity.id
_entity.type
_entity.pdbx_description
1 polymer ?
#
loop_
_entity_poly.entity_id
_entity_poly.type
_entity_poly.pdbx_seq_one_letter_code
_entity_poly.pdbx_strand_id
1 'polypeptide(L)'
;MRRAVVRGRVFPQSYSTDRRYGRLSLKACALFPLMWANADDQGRLSGDPEEIKYACCPNIGHVTKADIPELLKGLEVNKLILVYDTPHGQTIQLLDWWGVLR
;
A
#
# COMPACT_ATOMS: atom_id res chain seq x y z
N MET A 1 2.94 7.61 17.27
CA MET A 1 4.03 8.05 16.37
C MET A 1 3.74 9.44 15.83
N ARG A 2 4.67 10.40 15.95
CA ARG A 2 4.57 11.70 15.25
C ARG A 2 4.77 11.43 13.75
N ARG A 3 3.73 11.63 12.94
CA ARG A 3 3.82 11.44 11.48
C ARG A 3 4.65 12.57 10.87
N ALA A 4 5.84 12.25 10.38
CA ALA A 4 6.62 13.16 9.55
C ALA A 4 5.82 13.51 8.29
N VAL A 5 5.74 14.81 7.97
CA VAL A 5 5.04 15.31 6.79
C VAL A 5 5.99 15.16 5.58
N VAL A 6 5.63 14.29 4.64
CA VAL A 6 6.46 13.95 3.47
C VAL A 6 6.23 14.94 2.32
N ARG A 7 7.33 15.41 1.72
CA ARG A 7 7.37 16.24 0.49
C ARG A 7 6.67 15.50 -0.66
N GLY A 8 5.57 16.06 -1.17
CA GLY A 8 4.93 15.69 -2.44
C GLY A 8 4.76 14.19 -2.66
N ARG A 9 3.74 13.59 -2.03
CA ARG A 9 3.41 12.16 -2.18
C ARG A 9 2.82 11.89 -3.57
N VAL A 10 3.68 11.80 -4.60
CA VAL A 10 3.30 11.50 -5.98
C VAL A 10 3.50 10.02 -6.23
N PHE A 11 2.44 9.34 -6.64
CA PHE A 11 2.52 7.94 -7.08
C PHE A 11 3.42 7.87 -8.33
N PRO A 12 4.37 6.92 -8.41
CA PRO A 12 5.35 6.99 -9.47
C PRO A 12 4.83 6.68 -10.86
N GLN A 13 5.33 7.42 -11.85
CA GLN A 13 4.98 7.20 -13.26
C GLN A 13 5.39 5.83 -13.78
N SER A 14 6.43 5.20 -13.22
CA SER A 14 6.89 3.87 -13.65
C SER A 14 5.78 2.81 -13.61
N TYR A 15 4.82 2.95 -12.70
CA TYR A 15 3.67 2.03 -12.59
C TYR A 15 2.65 2.14 -13.71
N SER A 16 2.65 3.22 -14.49
CA SER A 16 1.79 3.32 -15.68
C SER A 16 2.10 2.26 -16.74
N THR A 17 3.29 1.65 -16.69
CA THR A 17 3.71 0.59 -17.62
C THR A 17 4.17 -0.70 -16.92
N ASP A 18 4.07 -0.76 -15.59
CA ASP A 18 4.53 -1.91 -14.83
C ASP A 18 3.56 -3.10 -14.97
N ARG A 19 4.09 -4.22 -15.48
CA ARG A 19 3.34 -5.47 -15.67
C ARG A 19 2.84 -6.07 -14.35
N ARG A 20 3.54 -5.84 -13.24
CA ARG A 20 3.12 -6.28 -11.89
C ARG A 20 1.84 -5.57 -11.47
N TYR A 21 1.79 -4.27 -11.71
CA TYR A 21 0.64 -3.43 -11.40
C TYR A 21 -0.55 -3.72 -12.33
N GLY A 22 -0.29 -3.94 -13.63
CA GLY A 22 -1.33 -4.29 -14.60
C GLY A 22 -2.02 -5.66 -14.37
N ARG A 23 -1.50 -6.51 -13.48
CA ARG A 23 -2.10 -7.81 -13.12
C ARG A 23 -3.06 -7.74 -11.93
N LEU A 24 -3.16 -6.58 -11.29
CA LEU A 24 -3.97 -6.42 -10.09
C LEU A 24 -5.47 -6.36 -10.42
N SER A 25 -6.28 -6.70 -9.43
CA SER A 25 -7.71 -6.41 -9.48
C SER A 25 -7.96 -4.90 -9.46
N LEU A 26 -9.11 -4.44 -9.96
CA LEU A 26 -9.47 -3.02 -9.95
C LEU A 26 -9.39 -2.40 -8.54
N LYS A 27 -9.84 -3.15 -7.51
CA LYS A 27 -9.75 -2.73 -6.11
C LYS A 27 -8.30 -2.58 -5.65
N ALA A 28 -7.42 -3.51 -6.02
CA ALA A 28 -6.00 -3.44 -5.68
C ALA A 28 -5.27 -2.31 -6.42
N CYS A 29 -5.61 -2.05 -7.70
CA CYS A 29 -5.14 -0.89 -8.45
C CYS A 29 -5.52 0.43 -7.77
N ALA A 30 -6.75 0.51 -7.22
CA ALA A 30 -7.19 1.71 -6.50
C ALA A 30 -6.54 1.84 -5.12
N LEU A 31 -6.34 0.73 -4.39
CA LEU A 31 -5.78 0.74 -3.05
C LEU A 31 -4.30 1.10 -3.02
N PHE A 32 -3.50 0.57 -3.94
CA PHE A 32 -2.04 0.67 -3.90
C PHE A 32 -1.49 2.12 -3.96
N PRO A 33 -1.98 3.02 -4.83
CA PRO A 33 -1.59 4.43 -4.80
C PRO A 33 -1.95 5.13 -3.49
N LEU A 34 -3.08 4.77 -2.88
CA LEU A 34 -3.51 5.33 -1.60
C LEU A 34 -2.64 4.86 -0.44
N MET A 35 -2.16 3.61 -0.49
CA MET A 35 -1.14 3.10 0.43
C MET A 35 0.17 3.89 0.28
N TRP A 36 0.59 4.16 -0.96
CA TRP A 36 1.78 4.99 -1.22
C TRP A 36 1.67 6.37 -0.58
N ALA A 37 0.49 6.98 -0.69
CA ALA A 37 0.20 8.28 -0.11
C ALA A 37 0.09 8.26 1.41
N ASN A 38 0.02 7.11 2.08
CA ASN A 38 -0.12 7.00 3.53
C ASN A 38 1.06 6.32 4.22
N ALA A 39 2.03 5.80 3.46
CA ALA A 39 3.23 5.22 4.00
C ALA A 39 4.10 6.25 4.74
N ASP A 40 4.88 5.76 5.70
CA ASP A 40 5.90 6.55 6.38
C ASP A 40 7.09 6.89 5.47
N ASP A 41 8.10 7.56 6.00
CA ASP A 41 9.32 7.94 5.27
C ASP A 41 10.14 6.73 4.79
N GLN A 42 9.87 5.54 5.33
CA GLN A 42 10.52 4.29 4.98
C GLN A 42 9.67 3.41 4.04
N GLY A 43 8.49 3.91 3.62
CA GLY A 43 7.57 3.15 2.77
C GLY A 43 6.82 2.06 3.53
N ARG A 44 6.62 2.23 4.84
CA ARG A 44 5.94 1.25 5.70
C ARG A 44 4.54 1.69 6.07
N LEU A 45 3.67 0.71 6.24
CA LEU A 45 2.30 0.85 6.72
C LEU A 45 1.98 -0.26 7.72
N SER A 46 0.96 -0.04 8.55
CA SER A 46 0.33 -1.12 9.30
C SER A 46 -0.31 -2.12 8.34
N GLY A 47 -0.17 -3.41 8.66
CA GLY A 47 -0.84 -4.51 7.98
C GLY A 47 -2.26 -4.77 8.47
N ASP A 48 -2.69 -4.06 9.52
CA ASP A 48 -4.02 -4.24 10.07
C ASP A 48 -5.12 -3.82 9.06
N PRO A 49 -6.07 -4.71 8.72
CA PRO A 49 -7.12 -4.41 7.74
C PRO A 49 -7.98 -3.20 8.10
N GLU A 50 -8.22 -2.97 9.39
CA GLU A 50 -9.03 -1.86 9.86
C GLU A 50 -8.28 -0.53 9.71
N GLU A 51 -7.01 -0.49 10.12
CA GLU A 51 -6.15 0.68 9.93
C GLU A 51 -5.96 1.02 8.45
N ILE A 52 -5.72 0.03 7.59
CA ILE A 52 -5.59 0.26 6.13
C ILE A 52 -6.88 0.82 5.56
N LYS A 53 -8.03 0.27 5.95
CA LYS A 53 -9.32 0.75 5.48
C LYS A 53 -9.53 2.22 5.84
N TYR A 54 -9.27 2.59 7.09
CA TYR A 54 -9.50 3.96 7.54
C TYR A 54 -8.42 4.94 7.07
N ALA A 55 -7.16 4.52 6.97
CA ALA A 55 -6.06 5.39 6.55
C ALA A 55 -6.04 5.60 5.04
N CYS A 56 -6.19 4.52 4.25
CA CYS A 56 -6.01 4.59 2.81
C CYS A 56 -7.32 4.84 2.07
N CYS A 57 -8.45 4.27 2.52
CA CYS A 57 -9.69 4.31 1.75
C CYS A 57 -10.97 4.53 2.60
N PRO A 58 -11.03 5.56 3.47
CA PRO A 58 -12.13 5.72 4.44
C PRO A 58 -13.52 5.84 3.78
N ASN A 59 -13.63 6.59 2.67
CA ASN A 59 -14.90 6.84 1.99
C ASN A 59 -15.18 5.92 0.79
N ILE A 60 -14.33 4.93 0.53
CA ILE A 60 -14.51 4.01 -0.62
C ILE A 60 -15.36 2.82 -0.19
N GLY A 61 -16.68 2.92 -0.30
CA GLY A 61 -17.62 1.87 0.15
C GLY A 61 -17.41 0.50 -0.52
N HIS A 62 -16.85 0.47 -1.73
CA HIS A 62 -16.60 -0.76 -2.49
C HIS A 62 -15.39 -1.58 -2.01
N VAL A 63 -14.53 -0.99 -1.17
CA VAL A 63 -13.42 -1.70 -0.53
C VAL A 63 -13.78 -1.86 0.94
N THR A 64 -14.20 -3.05 1.34
CA THR A 64 -14.57 -3.37 2.72
C THR A 64 -13.35 -3.84 3.51
N LYS A 65 -13.44 -3.85 4.85
CA LYS A 65 -12.37 -4.40 5.73
C LYS A 65 -12.07 -5.87 5.40
N ALA A 66 -13.09 -6.63 5.00
CA ALA A 66 -12.97 -8.04 4.63
C ALA A 66 -12.24 -8.25 3.30
N ASP A 67 -12.27 -7.27 2.39
CA ASP A 67 -11.53 -7.34 1.13
C ASP A 67 -10.02 -7.13 1.33
N ILE A 68 -9.61 -6.36 2.34
CA ILE A 68 -8.22 -5.91 2.50
C ILE A 68 -7.21 -7.08 2.54
N PRO A 69 -7.40 -8.16 3.32
CA PRO A 69 -6.45 -9.27 3.34
C PRO A 69 -6.22 -9.91 1.96
N GLU A 70 -7.29 -10.06 1.16
CA GLU A 70 -7.18 -10.61 -0.19
C GLU A 70 -6.46 -9.65 -1.14
N LEU A 71 -6.75 -8.34 -1.02
CA LEU A 71 -6.07 -7.30 -1.81
C LEU A 71 -4.57 -7.25 -1.48
N LEU A 72 -4.20 -7.33 -0.20
CA LEU A 72 -2.81 -7.37 0.24
C LEU A 72 -2.09 -8.61 -0.31
N LYS A 73 -2.73 -9.78 -0.25
CA LYS A 73 -2.19 -11.00 -0.87
C LYS A 73 -1.96 -10.82 -2.37
N GLY A 74 -2.89 -10.18 -3.08
CA GLY A 74 -2.74 -9.88 -4.50
C GLY A 74 -1.54 -8.97 -4.79
N LEU A 75 -1.32 -7.95 -3.96
CA LEU A 75 -0.17 -7.04 -4.07
C LEU A 75 1.16 -7.75 -3.76
N GLU A 76 1.17 -8.63 -2.77
CA GLU A 76 2.35 -9.39 -2.36
C GLU A 76 2.74 -10.45 -3.41
N VAL A 77 1.77 -11.21 -3.93
CA VAL A 77 1.98 -12.18 -5.02
C VAL A 77 2.58 -11.52 -6.26
N ASN A 78 2.16 -10.27 -6.55
CA ASN A 78 2.69 -9.49 -7.66
C ASN A 78 4.00 -8.75 -7.32
N LYS A 79 4.59 -8.96 -6.14
CA LYS A 79 5.87 -8.38 -5.70
C LYS A 79 5.87 -6.85 -5.73
N LEU A 80 4.78 -6.25 -5.26
CA LEU A 80 4.67 -4.80 -5.08
C LEU A 80 4.86 -4.40 -3.61
N ILE A 81 4.41 -5.27 -2.71
CA ILE A 81 4.55 -5.12 -1.27
C ILE A 81 5.14 -6.39 -0.66
N LEU A 82 5.63 -6.27 0.56
CA LEU A 82 5.94 -7.37 1.45
C LEU A 82 5.11 -7.22 2.72
N VAL A 83 4.41 -8.27 3.13
CA VAL A 83 3.69 -8.32 4.40
C VAL A 83 4.50 -9.18 5.37
N TYR A 84 4.78 -8.65 6.56
CA TYR A 84 5.58 -9.36 7.55
C TYR A 84 5.12 -9.07 8.97
N ASP A 85 5.31 -10.04 9.85
CA ASP A 85 4.92 -9.90 11.25
C ASP A 85 6.03 -9.23 12.07
N THR A 86 5.62 -8.38 13.00
CA THR A 86 6.48 -7.75 13.99
C THR A 86 5.89 -8.00 15.39
N PRO A 87 6.67 -7.77 16.46
CA PRO A 87 6.14 -7.87 17.83
C PRO A 87 4.95 -6.94 18.10
N HIS A 88 4.74 -5.91 17.28
CA HIS A 88 3.66 -4.92 17.42
C HIS A 88 2.48 -5.18 16.47
N GLY A 89 2.51 -6.29 15.72
CA GLY A 89 1.49 -6.64 14.73
C GLY A 89 2.06 -6.74 13.32
N GLN A 90 1.17 -6.94 12.36
CA GLN A 90 1.53 -7.08 10.95
C GLN A 90 1.94 -5.71 10.38
N THR A 91 3.01 -5.70 9.59
CA THR A 91 3.54 -4.51 8.91
C THR A 91 3.66 -4.79 7.42
N ILE A 92 3.51 -3.74 6.62
CA ILE A 92 3.67 -3.77 5.17
C ILE A 92 4.87 -2.91 4.79
N GLN A 93 5.70 -3.39 3.87
CA GLN A 93 6.76 -2.63 3.21
C GLN A 93 6.45 -2.49 1.72
N LEU A 94 6.46 -1.26 1.22
CA LEU A 94 6.45 -0.97 -0.22
C LEU A 94 7.84 -1.28 -0.80
N LEU A 95 7.92 -2.21 -1.76
CA LEU A 95 9.20 -2.74 -2.22
C LEU A 95 10.01 -1.76 -3.06
N ASP A 96 9.33 -0.95 -3.88
CA ASP A 96 10.00 -0.03 -4.80
C ASP A 96 10.18 1.38 -4.20
N TRP A 97 9.85 1.58 -2.92
CA TRP A 97 9.88 2.89 -2.26
C TRP A 97 11.20 3.65 -2.48
N TRP A 98 12.33 2.97 -2.25
CA TRP A 98 13.66 3.55 -2.40
C TRP A 98 14.19 3.55 -3.83
N GLY A 99 13.69 2.65 -4.67
CA GLY A 99 14.13 2.52 -6.05
C GLY A 99 13.58 3.61 -6.96
N VAL A 100 12.47 4.22 -6.56
CA VAL A 100 11.70 5.13 -7.41
C VAL A 100 11.85 6.60 -7.00
N LEU A 101 12.31 6.89 -5.78
CA LEU A 101 12.65 8.23 -5.30
C LEU A 101 14.11 8.64 -5.60
N ARG A 102 14.85 7.83 -6.38
CA ARG A 102 16.22 8.14 -6.83
C ARG A 102 16.22 8.83 -8.19
#